data_AF-A0A0P1I3V1-F1
#
_entry.id   AF-A0A0P1I3V1-F1
#
_cell.length_a   1.000
_cell.length_b   1.000
_cell.length_c   1.000
_cell.angle_alpha   90.00
_cell.angle_beta   90.00
_cell.angle_gamma   90.00
#
_symmetry.space_group_name_H-M   'P 1'
#
loop_
_entity.id
_entity.type
_entity.pdbx_description
1 polymer ?
#
loop_
_entity_poly.entity_id
_entity_poly.type
_entity_poly.pdbx_seq_one_letter_code
_entity_poly.pdbx_strand_id
1 'polypeptide(L)' 'MSPAKLEQRALSLLNTFESAGKTVSRVSVEGNRIEIVLSKGEDADEFDRIDMRHGKT' A
#
# COMPACT_ATOMS: atom_id res chain seq x y z
N MET A 1 -11.64 24.00 -13.05
CA MET A 1 -10.53 23.38 -12.26
C MET A 1 -9.49 22.87 -13.24
N SER A 2 -8.20 23.11 -13.03
CA SER A 2 -7.15 22.64 -13.94
C SER A 2 -6.74 21.19 -13.61
N PRO A 3 -6.48 20.33 -14.62
CA PRO A 3 -6.06 18.94 -14.40
C PRO A 3 -4.80 18.84 -13.52
N ALA A 4 -3.87 19.80 -13.67
CA ALA A 4 -2.66 19.92 -12.85
C ALA A 4 -2.93 19.98 -11.33
N LYS A 5 -4.07 20.56 -10.89
CA LYS A 5 -4.41 20.61 -9.45
C LYS A 5 -4.86 19.26 -8.91
N LEU A 6 -5.45 18.42 -9.75
CA LEU A 6 -5.91 17.09 -9.35
C LEU A 6 -4.74 16.11 -9.29
N GLU A 7 -3.84 16.17 -10.27
CA GLU A 7 -2.58 15.41 -10.26
C GLU A 7 -1.72 15.77 -9.05
N GLN A 8 -1.59 17.05 -8.73
CA GLN A 8 -0.86 17.50 -7.54
C GLN A 8 -1.49 16.98 -6.24
N ARG A 9 -2.83 16.90 -6.17
CA ARG A 9 -3.53 16.28 -5.04
C ARG A 9 -3.29 14.78 -4.95
N ALA A 10 -3.32 14.08 -6.09
CA ALA A 10 -3.01 12.65 -6.14
C ALA A 10 -1.59 12.36 -5.65
N LEU A 11 -0.61 13.18 -6.07
CA LEU A 11 0.77 13.09 -5.63
C LEU A 11 0.92 13.37 -4.12
N SER A 12 0.21 14.38 -3.61
CA SER A 12 0.21 14.68 -2.17
C SER A 12 -0.35 13.52 -1.34
N LEU A 13 -1.40 12.85 -1.83
CA LEU A 13 -1.98 11.69 -1.17
C LEU A 13 -1.02 10.49 -1.19
N LEU A 14 -0.38 10.21 -2.33
CA LEU A 14 0.66 9.19 -2.45
C LEU A 14 1.74 9.37 -1.38
N ASN A 15 2.35 10.56 -1.32
CA ASN A 15 3.39 10.88 -0.33
C ASN A 15 2.90 10.70 1.12
N THR A 16 1.64 11.01 1.38
CA THR A 16 1.04 10.86 2.73
C THR A 16 0.95 9.38 3.13
N PHE A 17 0.55 8.50 2.20
CA PHE A 17 0.48 7.07 2.48
C PHE A 17 1.86 6.43 2.64
N GLU A 18 2.81 6.78 1.77
CA GLU A 18 4.18 6.25 1.84
C GLU A 18 4.90 6.71 3.11
N SER A 19 4.76 7.98 3.50
CA SER A 19 5.33 8.49 4.77
C SER A 19 4.70 7.86 6.01
N ALA A 20 3.46 7.36 5.91
CA ALA A 20 2.80 6.59 6.95
C ALA A 20 3.19 5.09 6.94
N GLY A 21 4.16 4.67 6.12
CA GLY A 21 4.62 3.29 6.01
C GLY A 21 3.65 2.37 5.29
N LYS A 22 2.68 2.93 4.54
CA LYS A 22 1.78 2.16 3.68
C LYS A 22 2.35 2.14 2.27
N THR A 23 2.62 0.95 1.77
CA THR A 23 3.07 0.79 0.38
C THR A 23 1.88 0.95 -0.57
N VAL A 24 2.01 1.87 -1.52
CA VAL A 24 1.01 2.13 -2.56
C VAL A 24 1.38 1.34 -3.81
N SER A 25 0.44 0.55 -4.36
CA SER A 25 0.67 -0.25 -5.57
C SER A 25 0.23 0.47 -6.84
N ARG A 26 -0.81 1.32 -6.77
CA ARG A 26 -1.34 2.05 -7.92
C ARG A 26 -2.05 3.33 -7.51
N VAL A 27 -1.90 4.37 -8.33
CA VAL A 27 -2.71 5.59 -8.29
C VAL A 27 -3.35 5.79 -9.67
N SER A 28 -4.67 5.92 -9.72
CA SER A 28 -5.43 6.21 -10.95
C SER A 28 -6.20 7.53 -10.78
N VAL A 29 -6.26 8.35 -11.83
CA VAL A 29 -7.03 9.60 -11.84
C VAL A 29 -8.00 9.56 -13.01
N GLU A 30 -9.29 9.58 -12.73
CA GLU A 30 -10.37 9.54 -13.72
C GLU A 30 -11.34 10.69 -13.51
N GLY A 31 -11.27 11.71 -14.37
CA GLY A 31 -12.12 12.89 -14.25
C GLY A 31 -11.84 13.67 -12.96
N ASN A 32 -12.71 13.53 -11.95
CA ASN A 32 -12.55 14.12 -10.62
C ASN A 32 -12.24 13.08 -9.51
N ARG A 33 -12.14 11.79 -9.88
CA ARG A 33 -11.91 10.69 -8.96
C ARG A 33 -10.42 10.38 -8.91
N ILE A 34 -9.89 10.23 -7.69
CA ILE A 34 -8.56 9.69 -7.42
C ILE A 34 -8.76 8.36 -6.72
N GLU A 35 -8.16 7.31 -7.25
CA GLU A 35 -8.15 5.98 -6.67
C GLU A 35 -6.73 5.58 -6.29
N ILE A 36 -6.54 5.15 -5.04
CA ILE A 36 -5.25 4.74 -4.48
C ILE A 36 -5.40 3.31 -4.00
N VAL A 37 -4.61 2.41 -4.57
CA VAL A 37 -4.56 1.01 -4.19
C VAL A 37 -3.33 0.81 -3.31
N LEU A 38 -3.54 0.34 -2.09
CA LEU A 38 -2.44 -0.05 -1.19
C LEU A 38 -2.05 -1.49 -1.52
N SER A 39 -0.75 -1.79 -1.55
CA SER A 39 -0.32 -3.18 -1.53
C SER A 39 -0.57 -3.74 -0.12
N LYS A 40 -1.23 -4.89 -0.04
CA LYS A 40 -1.13 -5.72 1.15
C LYS A 40 0.34 -6.15 1.22
N GLY A 41 1.06 -5.73 2.26
CA GLY A 41 2.31 -6.41 2.59
C GLY A 41 1.99 -7.89 2.79
N GLU A 42 2.90 -8.77 2.37
CA GLU A 42 2.87 -10.11 2.94
C GLU A 42 2.93 -9.91 4.46
N ASP A 43 1.83 -10.22 5.14
CA ASP A 43 1.85 -10.51 6.58
C ASP A 43 2.69 -11.80 6.67
N ALA A 44 4.00 -11.68 6.51
CA ALA A 44 4.92 -12.79 6.65
C ALA A 44 4.81 -13.19 8.11
N ASP A 45 4.09 -14.28 8.35
CA ASP A 45 3.97 -14.86 9.67
C ASP A 45 5.39 -15.11 10.17
N GLU A 46 5.80 -14.41 11.23
CA GLU A 46 7.13 -14.55 11.81
C GLU A 46 7.39 -16.00 12.27
N PHE A 47 6.33 -16.82 12.34
CA PHE A 47 6.35 -18.23 12.70
C PHE A 47 6.28 -19.20 11.51
N ASP A 48 6.08 -18.74 10.27
CA ASP A 48 6.00 -19.63 9.08
C ASP A 48 7.31 -20.41 8.82
N ARG A 49 8.42 -19.98 9.45
CA ARG A 49 9.72 -20.64 9.38
C ARG A 49 10.07 -21.50 10.60
N ILE A 50 9.24 -21.48 11.65
CA ILE A 50 9.49 -22.26 12.86
C ILE A 50 8.68 -23.56 12.75
N ASP A 51 9.38 -24.66 12.45
CA ASP A 51 8.79 -25.99 12.59
C ASP A 51 8.50 -26.24 14.08
N MET A 52 7.25 -26.03 14.48
CA MET A 52 6.76 -26.22 15.86
C MET A 52 6.69 -27.71 16.27
N ARG A 53 7.27 -28.63 15.49
CA ARG A 53 7.36 -30.06 15.83
C ARG A 53 8.43 -30.30 16.88
N HIS A 54 8.08 -30.02 18.13
CA HIS A 54 8.82 -30.55 19.27
C HIS A 54 8.49 -32.05 19.40
N GLY A 55 9.37 -32.88 18.83
CA GLY A 55 9.60 -34.29 19.16
C GLY A 55 8.37 -35.13 19.50
N LYS A 56 7.86 -35.85 18.50
CA LYS A 56 7.32 -37.21 18.73
C LYS A 56 7.85 -38.14 17.64
N THR A 57 8.95 -38.80 17.98
CA THR A 57 9.29 -40.15 17.48
C THR A 57 8.19 -41.13 17.84
#